data_AF-A0A544QWH2-F1
#
_entry.id   AF-A0A544QWH2-F1
#
_cell.length_a   1.000
_cell.length_b   1.000
_cell.length_c   1.000
_cell.angle_alpha   90.00
_cell.angle_beta   90.00
_cell.angle_gamma   90.00
#
_symmetry.space_group_name_H-M   'P 1'
#
loop_
_entity.id
_entity.type
_entity.pdbx_description
1 polymer ?
#
loop_
_entity_poly.entity_id
_entity_poly.type
_entity_poly.pdbx_seq_one_letter_code
_entity_poly.pdbx_strand_id
1 'polypeptide(L)'
;MSLKEFEFIDKSVDILAEMSPMLADISDDIEEYLEKILKEKEQEYISISSRVKSESSLREKIIRNRYLIKFDTADEMMEFLPDLIGLRIECKFIEEENKIYRLLRRYFNRTDDKVYYYNKENKNIQLKLSERQPSKQKNGFEIYKIDGIYKILNRNINFELQIKSLVNVFWGEIEHKIIYKNNTYLLADGFIKNLMVTIKQNLTMIDQQLLSLYKTFHAQRGFNEYTSRKEIEKLFAKFVYDIFSQKMLDNIGFIVDFKKACETIINYSLNKIESDDKIGQFVLREFSRLTEIVSKDIDFNNEIEFETEPEFKDEFSKRIGGLFRERLNTEFPWNLFFRILFEIEPYKNRKDFENFVYYIKETVLDRKMRESIIEKFGEEDGNSIIHEIYTEVANLFEDINGVEILYKQNLEKIAVITSDVMYFTVENYENCIEYEAGRAELFAKFTERLEDIFD
;
A
#
# COMPACT_ATOMS: atom_id res chain seq x y z
N MET A 1 59.70 6.34 -8.79
CA MET A 1 58.94 7.58 -9.01
C MET A 1 57.47 7.22 -8.86
N SER A 2 56.83 7.68 -7.78
CA SER A 2 55.37 7.64 -7.64
C SER A 2 54.75 8.53 -8.73
N LEU A 3 53.59 8.13 -9.26
CA LEU A 3 52.78 9.05 -10.06
C LEU A 3 52.39 10.24 -9.18
N LYS A 4 52.39 11.46 -9.75
CA LYS A 4 51.92 12.68 -9.06
C LYS A 4 50.55 12.51 -8.40
N GLU A 5 49.71 11.65 -8.97
CA GLU A 5 48.40 11.30 -8.43
C GLU A 5 48.48 10.59 -7.08
N PHE A 6 49.41 9.65 -6.90
CA PHE A 6 49.58 8.97 -5.61
C PHE A 6 50.16 9.91 -4.56
N GLU A 7 51.10 10.79 -4.92
CA GLU A 7 51.64 11.80 -4.00
C GLU A 7 50.56 12.78 -3.53
N PHE A 8 49.67 13.20 -4.44
CA PHE A 8 48.53 14.05 -4.09
C PHE A 8 47.54 13.31 -3.18
N ILE A 9 47.27 12.04 -3.46
CA ILE A 9 46.39 11.20 -2.65
C ILE A 9 46.96 11.00 -1.24
N ASP A 10 48.24 10.67 -1.12
CA ASP A 10 48.88 10.41 0.18
C ASP A 10 48.88 11.70 1.03
N LYS A 11 49.23 12.85 0.45
CA LYS A 11 49.10 14.16 1.13
C LYS A 11 47.67 14.45 1.59
N SER A 12 46.67 14.15 0.76
CA SER A 12 45.27 14.36 1.12
C SER A 12 44.83 13.46 2.29
N VAL A 13 45.35 12.24 2.35
CA VAL A 13 45.12 11.29 3.44
C VAL A 13 45.77 11.77 4.73
N ASP A 14 47.01 12.29 4.66
CA ASP A 14 47.70 12.85 5.82
C ASP A 14 46.93 14.05 6.41
N ILE A 15 46.48 14.98 5.55
CA ILE A 15 45.64 16.13 5.97
C ILE A 15 44.34 15.64 6.63
N LEU A 16 43.68 14.62 6.07
CA LEU A 16 42.47 14.06 6.65
C LEU A 16 42.74 13.43 8.02
N ALA A 17 43.85 12.70 8.18
CA ALA A 17 44.24 12.08 9.44
C ALA A 17 44.50 13.13 10.53
N GLU A 18 45.19 14.22 10.19
CA GLU A 18 45.43 15.35 11.10
C GLU A 18 44.13 16.06 11.52
N MET A 19 43.19 16.22 10.58
CA MET A 19 41.89 16.87 10.85
C MET A 19 40.88 15.95 11.54
N SER A 20 41.06 14.63 11.49
CA SER A 20 40.05 13.64 11.91
C SER A 20 39.51 13.83 13.34
N PRO A 21 40.34 14.13 14.37
CA PRO A 21 39.83 14.40 15.71
C PRO A 21 38.88 15.61 15.75
N MET A 22 39.26 16.71 15.09
CA MET A 22 38.45 17.91 15.00
C MET A 22 37.16 17.67 14.18
N LEU A 23 37.23 16.88 13.11
CA LEU A 23 36.05 16.51 12.34
C LEU A 23 35.07 15.66 13.16
N ALA A 24 35.57 14.81 14.07
CA ALA A 24 34.74 14.03 14.98
C ALA A 24 34.01 14.94 15.98
N ASP A 25 34.72 15.86 16.63
CA ASP A 25 34.12 16.83 17.56
C ASP A 25 33.04 17.68 16.85
N ILE A 26 33.33 18.17 15.63
CA ILE A 26 32.35 18.91 14.83
C ILE A 26 31.15 18.04 14.47
N SER A 27 31.36 16.76 14.17
CA SER A 27 30.28 15.86 13.80
C SER A 27 29.31 15.62 14.96
N ASP A 28 29.83 15.49 16.19
CA ASP A 28 29.04 15.36 17.41
C ASP A 28 28.26 16.65 17.69
N ASP A 29 28.89 17.81 17.56
CA ASP A 29 28.23 19.13 17.70
C ASP A 29 27.04 19.30 16.75
N ILE A 30 27.20 18.90 15.48
CA ILE A 30 26.13 18.99 14.48
C ILE A 30 25.01 18.00 14.81
N GLU A 31 25.36 16.78 15.22
CA GLU A 31 24.41 15.73 15.59
C GLU A 31 23.53 16.18 16.77
N GLU A 32 24.15 16.66 17.85
CA GLU A 32 23.43 17.20 19.02
C GLU A 32 22.52 18.37 18.64
N TYR A 33 23.00 19.26 17.77
CA TYR A 33 22.20 20.41 17.33
C TYR A 33 20.97 19.98 16.52
N LEU A 34 21.13 19.04 15.59
CA LEU A 34 20.02 18.52 14.79
C LEU A 34 19.03 17.74 15.67
N GLU A 35 19.50 16.92 16.60
CA GLU A 35 18.64 16.22 17.55
C GLU A 35 17.79 17.18 18.38
N LYS A 36 18.42 18.24 18.90
CA LYS A 36 17.73 19.28 19.67
C LYS A 36 16.60 19.90 18.85
N ILE A 37 16.88 20.25 17.58
CA ILE A 37 15.87 20.84 16.67
C ILE A 37 14.68 19.89 16.48
N LEU A 38 14.93 18.59 16.24
CA LEU A 38 13.86 17.62 16.00
C LEU A 38 13.02 17.38 17.26
N LYS A 39 13.68 17.24 18.43
CA LYS A 39 13.01 17.07 19.74
C LYS A 39 12.15 18.28 20.10
N GLU A 40 12.66 19.50 19.97
CA GLU A 40 11.92 20.74 20.27
C GLU A 40 10.69 20.95 19.38
N LYS A 41 10.69 20.37 18.19
CA LYS A 41 9.59 20.47 17.22
C LYS A 41 8.68 19.24 17.22
N GLU A 42 8.87 18.32 18.17
CA GLU A 42 8.11 17.08 18.28
C GLU A 42 8.09 16.29 16.96
N GLN A 43 9.17 16.38 16.19
CA GLN A 43 9.29 15.68 14.92
C GLN A 43 9.86 14.29 15.16
N GLU A 44 9.10 13.27 14.76
CA GLU A 44 9.57 11.89 14.83
C GLU A 44 10.78 11.66 13.89
N TYR A 45 11.76 10.93 14.42
CA TYR A 45 12.92 10.38 13.74
C TYR A 45 13.35 9.10 14.45
N ILE A 46 14.18 8.27 13.82
CA ILE A 46 14.70 7.02 14.41
C ILE A 46 16.06 7.29 15.04
N SER A 47 16.97 7.85 14.26
CA SER A 47 18.34 8.13 14.68
C SER A 47 18.93 9.25 13.84
N ILE A 48 19.92 9.92 14.41
CA ILE A 48 20.89 10.70 13.65
C ILE A 48 22.21 9.95 13.77
N SER A 49 22.97 9.89 12.69
CA SER A 49 24.31 9.33 12.70
C SER A 49 25.24 10.18 11.88
N SER A 50 26.46 10.32 12.35
CA SER A 50 27.53 10.98 11.63
C SER A 50 28.64 9.99 11.24
N ARG A 51 29.38 10.33 10.19
CA ARG A 51 30.62 9.63 9.82
C ARG A 51 31.63 10.62 9.26
N VAL A 52 32.86 10.52 9.75
CA VAL A 52 34.01 11.14 9.10
C VAL A 52 34.41 10.26 7.91
N LYS A 53 34.79 10.89 6.80
CA LYS A 53 35.22 10.20 5.59
C LYS A 53 36.41 9.27 5.89
N SER A 54 36.36 8.03 5.42
CA SER A 54 37.50 7.11 5.54
C SER A 54 38.58 7.39 4.49
N GLU A 55 39.83 7.07 4.81
CA GLU A 55 40.95 7.18 3.88
C GLU A 55 40.67 6.45 2.56
N SER A 56 40.20 5.20 2.63
CA SER A 56 39.86 4.40 1.45
C SER A 56 38.83 5.07 0.55
N SER A 57 37.79 5.68 1.14
CA SER A 57 36.74 6.38 0.42
C SER A 57 37.26 7.70 -0.18
N LEU A 58 38.19 8.38 0.49
CA LEU A 58 38.85 9.57 -0.02
C LEU A 58 39.71 9.23 -1.24
N ARG A 59 40.55 8.20 -1.15
CA ARG A 59 41.39 7.69 -2.26
C ARG A 59 40.55 7.40 -3.49
N GLU A 60 39.47 6.63 -3.34
CA GLU A 60 38.55 6.32 -4.45
C GLU A 60 37.92 7.59 -5.05
N LYS A 61 37.48 8.52 -4.20
CA LYS A 61 36.80 9.75 -4.65
C LYS A 61 37.73 10.69 -5.43
N ILE A 62 39.00 10.80 -5.02
CA ILE A 62 40.02 11.60 -5.72
C ILE A 62 40.20 11.10 -7.15
N ILE A 63 40.39 9.79 -7.31
CA ILE A 63 40.58 9.15 -8.62
C ILE A 63 39.31 9.28 -9.47
N ARG A 64 38.15 8.92 -8.90
CA ARG A 64 36.86 8.90 -9.60
C ARG A 64 36.45 10.27 -10.14
N ASN A 65 36.68 11.33 -9.36
CA ASN A 65 36.32 12.70 -9.74
C ASN A 65 37.45 13.46 -10.44
N ARG A 66 38.61 12.83 -10.63
CA ARG A 66 39.84 13.38 -11.22
C ARG A 66 40.25 14.70 -10.55
N TYR A 67 40.29 14.72 -9.22
CA TYR A 67 40.54 15.97 -8.48
C TYR A 67 41.93 16.56 -8.71
N LEU A 68 42.93 15.75 -9.05
CA LEU A 68 44.26 16.23 -9.42
C LEU A 68 44.24 17.21 -10.62
N ILE A 69 43.24 17.12 -11.49
CA ILE A 69 43.08 18.03 -12.64
C ILE A 69 42.40 19.35 -12.22
N LYS A 70 41.65 19.33 -11.12
CA LYS A 70 40.78 20.43 -10.70
C LYS A 70 41.40 21.33 -9.62
N PHE A 71 42.39 20.82 -8.90
CA PHE A 71 43.02 21.50 -7.77
C PHE A 71 44.53 21.38 -7.88
N ASP A 72 45.24 22.47 -7.60
CA ASP A 72 46.70 22.51 -7.65
C ASP A 72 47.32 21.92 -6.38
N THR A 73 46.60 22.00 -5.24
CA THR A 73 47.06 21.49 -3.94
C THR A 73 46.02 20.60 -3.25
N ALA A 74 46.51 19.72 -2.35
CA ALA A 74 45.65 18.85 -1.55
C ALA A 74 44.81 19.67 -0.55
N ASP A 75 45.39 20.73 0.03
CA ASP A 75 44.72 21.64 0.96
C ASP A 75 43.48 22.30 0.33
N GLU A 76 43.62 22.88 -0.87
CA GLU A 76 42.50 23.50 -1.60
C GLU A 76 41.38 22.50 -1.90
N MET A 77 41.75 21.26 -2.26
CA MET A 77 40.79 20.19 -2.52
C MET A 77 40.04 19.79 -1.25
N MET A 78 40.75 19.69 -0.12
CA MET A 78 40.15 19.36 1.18
C MET A 78 39.16 20.42 1.64
N GLU A 79 39.47 21.71 1.45
CA GLU A 79 38.53 22.81 1.74
C GLU A 79 37.28 22.80 0.86
N PHE A 80 37.35 22.25 -0.36
CA PHE A 80 36.21 22.16 -1.28
C PHE A 80 35.39 20.87 -1.13
N LEU A 81 35.92 19.81 -0.52
CA LEU A 81 35.23 18.53 -0.42
C LEU A 81 33.90 18.68 0.34
N PRO A 82 32.74 18.40 -0.28
CA PRO A 82 31.44 18.66 0.35
C PRO A 82 31.08 17.67 1.46
N ASP A 83 31.73 16.50 1.50
CA ASP A 83 31.35 15.36 2.35
C ASP A 83 32.53 14.86 3.20
N LEU A 84 33.30 15.78 3.79
CA LEU A 84 34.29 15.43 4.83
C LEU A 84 33.60 14.78 6.04
N ILE A 85 32.49 15.39 6.45
CA ILE A 85 31.55 14.84 7.44
C ILE A 85 30.26 14.50 6.70
N GLY A 86 29.80 13.26 6.84
CA GLY A 86 28.49 12.83 6.35
C GLY A 86 27.55 12.62 7.51
N LEU A 87 26.47 13.40 7.57
CA LEU A 87 25.38 13.21 8.52
C LEU A 87 24.19 12.54 7.85
N ARG A 88 23.47 11.73 8.62
CA ARG A 88 22.25 11.08 8.17
C ARG A 88 21.20 11.15 9.26
N ILE A 89 20.04 11.67 8.91
CA ILE A 89 18.82 11.55 9.70
C ILE A 89 18.02 10.38 9.13
N GLU A 90 17.75 9.36 9.95
CA GLU A 90 16.95 8.21 9.59
C GLU A 90 15.52 8.37 10.15
N CYS A 91 14.51 8.11 9.31
CA CYS A 91 13.08 8.15 9.65
C CYS A 91 12.38 6.85 9.25
N LYS A 92 11.14 6.64 9.71
CA LYS A 92 10.43 5.38 9.48
C LYS A 92 9.99 5.27 8.03
N PHE A 93 9.35 6.31 7.52
CA PHE A 93 8.65 6.30 6.23
C PHE A 93 9.16 7.37 5.26
N ILE A 94 9.02 7.11 3.95
CA ILE A 94 9.46 8.04 2.89
C ILE A 94 8.76 9.41 3.01
N GLU A 95 7.49 9.45 3.43
CA GLU A 95 6.76 10.70 3.62
C GLU A 95 7.42 11.62 4.67
N GLU A 96 8.07 11.05 5.68
CA GLU A 96 8.69 11.79 6.78
C GLU A 96 9.96 12.52 6.35
N GLU A 97 10.67 12.03 5.33
CA GLU A 97 11.86 12.71 4.79
C GLU A 97 11.54 14.16 4.38
N ASN A 98 10.41 14.34 3.69
CA ASN A 98 9.93 15.65 3.28
C ASN A 98 9.48 16.50 4.48
N LYS A 99 8.89 15.90 5.52
CA LYS A 99 8.49 16.62 6.75
C LYS A 99 9.71 17.17 7.48
N ILE A 100 10.74 16.33 7.67
CA ILE A 100 12.01 16.71 8.29
C ILE A 100 12.68 17.80 7.45
N TYR A 101 12.79 17.64 6.13
CA TYR A 101 13.37 18.66 5.26
C TYR A 101 12.64 20.01 5.37
N ARG A 102 11.30 20.01 5.33
CA ARG A 102 10.49 21.25 5.47
C ARG A 102 10.64 21.88 6.84
N LEU A 103 10.82 21.07 7.89
CA LEU A 103 11.09 21.56 9.24
C LEU A 103 12.45 22.25 9.30
N LEU A 104 13.51 21.59 8.84
CA LEU A 104 14.85 22.18 8.80
C LEU A 104 14.85 23.47 7.95
N ARG A 105 14.21 23.45 6.77
CA ARG A 105 14.11 24.65 5.93
C ARG A 105 13.40 25.82 6.61
N ARG A 106 12.40 25.56 7.47
CA ARG A 106 11.72 26.59 8.26
C ARG A 106 12.57 27.06 9.45
N TYR A 107 13.36 26.16 10.03
CA TYR A 107 14.20 26.45 11.19
C TYR A 107 15.44 27.27 10.80
N PHE A 108 16.11 26.93 9.70
CA PHE A 108 17.25 27.66 9.14
C PHE A 108 16.75 28.81 8.25
N ASN A 109 16.33 29.92 8.89
CA ASN A 109 15.57 31.01 8.24
C ASN A 109 16.32 32.33 8.05
N ARG A 110 17.60 32.42 8.43
CA ARG A 110 18.46 33.59 8.19
C ARG A 110 19.50 33.26 7.14
N THR A 111 19.91 34.24 6.35
CA THR A 111 20.94 34.09 5.31
C THR A 111 21.57 35.46 5.04
N ASP A 112 22.87 35.46 4.73
CA ASP A 112 23.61 36.65 4.32
C ASP A 112 23.83 36.69 2.80
N ASP A 113 23.88 35.52 2.15
CA ASP A 113 24.26 35.34 0.74
C ASP A 113 23.14 34.74 -0.14
N LYS A 114 21.99 34.40 0.46
CA LYS A 114 20.85 33.69 -0.14
C LYS A 114 21.15 32.24 -0.58
N VAL A 115 22.33 31.72 -0.25
CA VAL A 115 22.78 30.36 -0.58
C VAL A 115 22.79 29.50 0.68
N TYR A 116 23.52 29.95 1.71
CA TYR A 116 23.62 29.28 3.00
C TYR A 116 22.71 29.95 4.02
N TYR A 117 21.96 29.11 4.73
CA TYR A 117 20.96 29.52 5.70
C TYR A 117 21.31 28.99 7.08
N TYR A 118 21.09 29.80 8.11
CA TYR A 118 21.39 29.52 9.51
C TYR A 118 20.23 29.94 10.42
N ASN A 119 20.29 29.59 11.71
CA ASN A 119 19.36 30.08 12.72
C ASN A 119 20.06 31.12 13.62
N LYS A 120 19.32 32.12 14.12
CA LYS A 120 19.88 33.13 15.04
C LYS A 120 20.56 32.53 16.28
N GLU A 121 20.11 31.35 16.72
CA GLU A 121 20.61 30.63 17.89
C GLU A 121 21.98 30.01 17.65
N ASN A 122 22.29 29.64 16.40
CA ASN A 122 23.60 29.11 16.01
C ASN A 122 23.94 29.54 14.58
N LYS A 123 24.88 30.48 14.45
CA LYS A 123 25.37 30.95 13.15
C LYS A 123 26.45 30.06 12.56
N ASN A 124 27.03 29.17 13.36
CA ASN A 124 28.18 28.36 12.96
C ASN A 124 27.76 27.24 12.02
N ILE A 125 26.55 26.70 12.20
CA ILE A 125 25.99 25.64 11.34
C ILE A 125 25.09 26.27 10.29
N GLN A 126 25.43 26.09 9.02
CA GLN A 126 24.69 26.63 7.89
C GLN A 126 24.35 25.53 6.88
N LEU A 127 23.13 25.55 6.33
CA LEU A 127 22.66 24.61 5.31
C LEU A 127 22.46 25.33 3.98
N LYS A 128 22.88 24.69 2.88
CA LYS A 128 22.68 25.19 1.53
C LYS A 128 21.26 24.92 1.07
N LEU A 129 20.36 25.87 1.34
CA LEU A 129 18.92 25.71 1.08
C LEU A 129 18.43 26.45 -0.17
N SER A 130 19.35 26.97 -0.99
CA SER A 130 19.04 27.58 -2.29
C SER A 130 18.71 26.57 -3.39
N GLU A 131 19.10 25.31 -3.22
CA GLU A 131 18.91 24.26 -4.22
C GLU A 131 17.54 23.56 -4.08
N ARG A 132 17.01 23.06 -5.20
CA ARG A 132 15.77 22.29 -5.21
C ARG A 132 16.00 20.92 -4.57
N GLN A 133 15.14 20.57 -3.61
CA GLN A 133 15.12 19.27 -2.94
C GLN A 133 13.72 18.62 -3.08
N PRO A 134 13.64 17.29 -3.15
CA PRO A 134 14.77 16.34 -3.21
C PRO A 134 15.55 16.47 -4.54
N SER A 135 16.83 16.12 -4.51
CA SER A 135 17.73 16.14 -5.67
C SER A 135 17.63 14.84 -6.47
N LYS A 136 17.74 14.90 -7.80
CA LYS A 136 17.78 13.70 -8.65
C LYS A 136 19.20 13.14 -8.71
N GLN A 137 19.34 11.86 -8.39
CA GLN A 137 20.58 11.12 -8.50
C GLN A 137 20.83 10.68 -9.96
N LYS A 138 22.06 10.22 -10.26
CA LYS A 138 22.44 9.73 -11.60
C LYS A 138 21.61 8.54 -12.08
N ASN A 139 21.07 7.76 -11.15
CA ASN A 139 20.18 6.62 -11.40
C ASN A 139 18.72 7.04 -11.68
N GLY A 140 18.38 8.33 -11.52
CA GLY A 140 17.03 8.88 -11.72
C GLY A 140 16.17 8.97 -10.44
N PHE A 141 16.58 8.36 -9.33
CA PHE A 141 15.86 8.42 -8.06
C PHE A 141 16.12 9.73 -7.30
N GLU A 142 15.18 10.07 -6.42
CA GLU A 142 15.23 11.30 -5.63
C GLU A 142 15.82 11.05 -4.23
N ILE A 143 16.62 12.00 -3.75
CA ILE A 143 17.22 11.98 -2.42
C ILE A 143 17.25 13.38 -1.80
N TYR A 144 16.91 13.48 -0.53
CA TYR A 144 17.21 14.66 0.28
C TYR A 144 18.68 14.65 0.67
N LYS A 145 19.47 15.45 -0.05
CA LYS A 145 20.91 15.61 0.17
C LYS A 145 21.23 17.10 0.17
N ILE A 146 21.58 17.62 1.34
CA ILE A 146 21.80 19.03 1.59
C ILE A 146 23.26 19.24 2.00
N ASP A 147 23.99 20.06 1.24
CA ASP A 147 25.33 20.47 1.64
C ASP A 147 25.24 21.49 2.78
N GLY A 148 26.21 21.47 3.69
CA GLY A 148 26.29 22.37 4.84
C GLY A 148 27.72 22.80 5.14
N ILE A 149 27.84 23.85 5.95
CA ILE A 149 29.12 24.39 6.41
C ILE A 149 29.06 24.57 7.92
N TYR A 150 30.10 24.11 8.60
CA TYR A 150 30.41 24.45 9.98
C TYR A 150 31.52 25.50 10.02
N LYS A 151 31.27 26.65 10.64
CA LYS A 151 32.23 27.76 10.78
C LYS A 151 33.00 27.65 12.09
N ILE A 152 34.32 27.49 12.00
CA ILE A 152 35.26 27.54 13.13
C ILE A 152 36.31 28.60 12.86
N LEU A 153 36.36 29.63 13.71
CA LEU A 153 37.33 30.72 13.62
C LEU A 153 37.40 31.30 12.19
N ASN A 154 38.46 30.97 11.45
CA ASN A 154 38.72 31.42 10.07
C ASN A 154 38.58 30.31 9.02
N ARG A 155 37.97 29.16 9.35
CA ARG A 155 37.81 28.02 8.45
C ARG A 155 36.35 27.57 8.35
N ASN A 156 36.01 27.07 7.17
CA ASN A 156 34.73 26.45 6.87
C ASN A 156 34.97 24.95 6.67
N ILE A 157 34.27 24.13 7.43
CA ILE A 157 34.27 22.67 7.25
C ILE A 157 32.97 22.28 6.58
N ASN A 158 33.05 21.69 5.39
CA ASN A 158 31.86 21.24 4.67
C ASN A 158 31.38 19.90 5.22
N PHE A 159 30.07 19.76 5.29
CA PHE A 159 29.41 18.50 5.61
C PHE A 159 28.24 18.24 4.66
N GLU A 160 27.84 16.98 4.55
CA GLU A 160 26.69 16.58 3.76
C GLU A 160 25.63 15.98 4.69
N LEU A 161 24.43 16.55 4.69
CA LEU A 161 23.27 16.03 5.41
C LEU A 161 22.37 15.24 4.45
N GLN A 162 22.14 13.97 4.76
CA GLN A 162 21.14 13.13 4.11
C GLN A 162 19.94 12.90 5.02
N ILE A 163 18.74 12.91 4.46
CA ILE A 163 17.51 12.50 5.17
C ILE A 163 16.96 11.27 4.44
N LYS A 164 16.82 10.15 5.15
CA LYS A 164 16.41 8.88 4.55
C LYS A 164 15.43 8.12 5.43
N SER A 165 14.46 7.46 4.82
CA SER A 165 13.64 6.42 5.43
C SER A 165 14.43 5.12 5.55
N LEU A 166 13.98 4.21 6.40
CA LEU A 166 14.56 2.87 6.52
C LEU A 166 14.65 2.15 5.16
N VAL A 167 13.60 2.26 4.35
CA VAL A 167 13.56 1.70 2.99
C VAL A 167 14.62 2.33 2.08
N ASN A 168 14.81 3.64 2.16
CA ASN A 168 15.82 4.36 1.37
C ASN A 168 17.26 4.11 1.86
N VAL A 169 17.45 3.86 3.16
CA VAL A 169 18.73 3.38 3.71
C VAL A 169 19.07 2.00 3.16
N PHE A 170 18.15 1.04 3.34
CA PHE A 170 18.34 -0.34 2.88
C PHE A 170 18.61 -0.40 1.37
N TRP A 171 17.79 0.30 0.57
CA TRP A 171 17.99 0.39 -0.87
C TRP A 171 19.36 0.96 -1.24
N GLY A 172 19.78 2.04 -0.58
CA GLY A 172 21.07 2.68 -0.82
C GLY A 172 22.25 1.75 -0.53
N GLU A 173 22.16 0.88 0.47
CA GLU A 173 23.20 -0.11 0.75
C GLU A 173 23.28 -1.21 -0.31
N ILE A 174 22.12 -1.74 -0.74
CA ILE A 174 22.04 -2.77 -1.78
C ILE A 174 22.57 -2.21 -3.11
N GLU A 175 22.08 -1.04 -3.50
CA GLU A 175 22.54 -0.35 -4.70
C GLU A 175 24.05 -0.13 -4.69
N HIS A 176 24.59 0.37 -3.57
CA HIS A 176 26.02 0.61 -3.44
C HIS A 176 26.84 -0.69 -3.57
N LYS A 177 26.39 -1.79 -2.98
CA LYS A 177 27.07 -3.10 -3.08
C LYS A 177 27.01 -3.67 -4.49
N ILE A 178 25.88 -3.58 -5.18
CA ILE A 178 25.69 -4.14 -6.52
C ILE A 178 26.43 -3.33 -7.58
N ILE A 179 26.29 -2.00 -7.55
CA ILE A 179 26.82 -1.13 -8.62
C ILE A 179 28.32 -0.88 -8.46
N TYR A 180 28.83 -0.68 -7.23
CA TYR A 180 30.20 -0.19 -7.03
C TYR A 180 31.24 -1.27 -6.70
N LYS A 181 30.85 -2.45 -6.19
CA LYS A 181 31.82 -3.52 -5.85
C LYS A 181 32.00 -4.61 -6.92
N ASN A 182 31.14 -4.66 -7.94
CA ASN A 182 31.23 -5.66 -9.00
C ASN A 182 31.63 -5.02 -10.35
N ASN A 183 32.94 -4.83 -10.55
CA ASN A 183 33.52 -4.35 -11.83
C ASN A 183 33.24 -5.26 -13.03
N THR A 184 32.66 -6.45 -12.82
CA THR A 184 32.40 -7.47 -13.84
C THR A 184 31.06 -7.31 -14.57
N TYR A 185 30.15 -6.45 -14.08
CA TYR A 185 28.74 -6.45 -14.53
C TYR A 185 28.38 -5.39 -15.59
N LEU A 186 29.37 -4.69 -16.16
CA LEU A 186 29.21 -3.69 -17.23
C LEU A 186 28.58 -4.23 -18.55
N LEU A 187 28.15 -5.49 -18.60
CA LEU A 187 27.60 -6.16 -19.79
C LEU A 187 26.10 -6.55 -19.69
N ALA A 188 25.40 -6.32 -18.56
CA ALA A 188 24.00 -6.72 -18.34
C ALA A 188 23.03 -5.53 -18.13
N ASP A 189 23.34 -4.39 -18.75
CA ASP A 189 22.96 -3.04 -18.29
C ASP A 189 21.45 -2.70 -18.38
N GLY A 190 20.66 -3.42 -19.18
CA GLY A 190 19.21 -3.21 -19.31
C GLY A 190 18.38 -4.01 -18.30
N PHE A 191 18.61 -5.32 -18.23
CA PHE A 191 17.82 -6.23 -17.41
C PHE A 191 18.00 -5.97 -15.91
N ILE A 192 19.26 -5.86 -15.44
CA ILE A 192 19.55 -5.59 -14.03
C ILE A 192 19.01 -4.22 -13.62
N LYS A 193 19.13 -3.22 -14.48
CA LYS A 193 18.59 -1.89 -14.23
C LYS A 193 17.06 -1.91 -14.11
N ASN A 194 16.36 -2.61 -15.00
CA ASN A 194 14.90 -2.76 -14.92
C ASN A 194 14.47 -3.53 -13.66
N LEU A 195 15.19 -4.59 -13.29
CA LEU A 195 14.94 -5.33 -12.05
C LEU A 195 15.16 -4.44 -10.82
N MET A 196 16.23 -3.65 -10.80
CA MET A 196 16.50 -2.70 -9.71
C MET A 196 15.41 -1.64 -9.59
N VAL A 197 14.93 -1.10 -10.72
CA VAL A 197 13.80 -0.16 -10.72
C VAL A 197 12.54 -0.81 -10.16
N THR A 198 12.25 -2.05 -10.56
CA THR A 198 11.08 -2.81 -10.09
C THR A 198 11.15 -3.08 -8.59
N ILE A 199 12.31 -3.54 -8.07
CA ILE A 199 12.51 -3.76 -6.63
C ILE A 199 12.34 -2.44 -5.86
N LYS A 200 12.87 -1.34 -6.40
CA LYS A 200 12.72 -0.03 -5.77
C LYS A 200 11.26 0.40 -5.69
N GLN A 201 10.50 0.22 -6.77
CA GLN A 201 9.07 0.50 -6.79
C GLN A 201 8.31 -0.35 -5.76
N ASN A 202 8.61 -1.65 -5.68
CA ASN A 202 7.99 -2.55 -4.70
C ASN A 202 8.29 -2.11 -3.26
N LEU A 203 9.54 -1.74 -2.97
CA LEU A 203 9.94 -1.24 -1.66
C LEU A 203 9.22 0.07 -1.30
N THR A 204 9.06 0.99 -2.24
CA THR A 204 8.28 2.22 -2.04
C THR A 204 6.80 1.93 -1.83
N MET A 205 6.23 0.94 -2.52
CA MET A 205 4.85 0.50 -2.30
C MET A 205 4.66 -0.07 -0.88
N ILE A 206 5.57 -0.93 -0.43
CA ILE A 206 5.56 -1.50 0.93
C ILE A 206 5.63 -0.39 1.99
N ASP A 207 6.51 0.61 1.79
CA ASP A 207 6.61 1.78 2.68
C ASP A 207 5.27 2.51 2.80
N GLN A 208 4.59 2.78 1.68
CA GLN A 208 3.28 3.44 1.65
C GLN A 208 2.19 2.61 2.35
N GLN A 209 2.20 1.30 2.16
CA GLN A 209 1.26 0.38 2.81
C GLN A 209 1.45 0.39 4.34
N LEU A 210 2.69 0.26 4.80
CA LEU A 210 3.02 0.32 6.23
C LEU A 210 2.68 1.69 6.84
N LEU A 211 2.93 2.78 6.12
CA LEU A 211 2.55 4.12 6.55
C LEU A 211 1.03 4.28 6.68
N SER A 212 0.26 3.71 5.75
CA SER A 212 -1.20 3.72 5.82
C SER A 212 -1.68 2.99 7.07
N LEU A 213 -1.16 1.78 7.34
CA LEU A 213 -1.47 1.04 8.56
C LEU A 213 -1.10 1.86 9.80
N TYR A 214 0.12 2.38 9.84
CA TYR A 214 0.61 3.20 10.96
C TYR A 214 -0.33 4.38 11.25
N LYS A 215 -0.76 5.12 10.22
CA LYS A 215 -1.72 6.23 10.36
C LYS A 215 -3.09 5.76 10.84
N THR A 216 -3.61 4.66 10.30
CA THR A 216 -4.89 4.09 10.73
C THR A 216 -4.86 3.72 12.22
N PHE A 217 -3.77 3.12 12.71
CA PHE A 217 -3.65 2.72 14.11
C PHE A 217 -3.26 3.88 15.07
N HIS A 218 -2.54 4.91 14.61
CA HIS A 218 -2.13 6.04 15.45
C HIS A 218 -3.12 7.23 15.46
N ALA A 219 -4.02 7.36 14.48
CA ALA A 219 -4.88 8.54 14.36
C ALA A 219 -6.08 8.60 15.34
N GLN A 220 -6.34 7.57 16.17
CA GLN A 220 -7.51 7.56 17.04
C GLN A 220 -7.17 7.40 18.54
N ARG A 221 -7.23 8.51 19.26
CA ARG A 221 -7.88 8.50 20.59
C ARG A 221 -9.36 8.16 20.33
N GLY A 222 -9.76 6.95 20.71
CA GLY A 222 -11.15 6.48 20.63
C GLY A 222 -11.36 5.43 19.53
N PHE A 223 -11.02 4.18 19.84
CA PHE A 223 -11.44 3.02 19.05
C PHE A 223 -12.97 2.98 18.97
N ASN A 224 -13.52 3.07 17.76
CA ASN A 224 -14.93 2.78 17.51
C ASN A 224 -15.01 1.65 16.46
N GLU A 225 -15.23 0.44 16.94
CA GLU A 225 -14.98 -0.87 16.29
C GLU A 225 -15.60 -1.04 14.90
N TYR A 226 -16.78 -0.47 14.67
CA TYR A 226 -17.50 -0.55 13.40
C TYR A 226 -16.90 0.34 12.29
N THR A 227 -16.18 1.40 12.67
CA THR A 227 -15.57 2.35 11.73
C THR A 227 -14.32 1.74 11.08
N SER A 228 -13.54 0.98 11.84
CA SER A 228 -12.28 0.38 11.40
C SER A 228 -12.47 -0.72 10.35
N ARG A 229 -13.47 -1.60 10.48
CA ARG A 229 -13.76 -2.62 9.45
C ARG A 229 -14.13 -1.99 8.10
N LYS A 230 -14.98 -0.95 8.11
CA LYS A 230 -15.36 -0.24 6.88
C LYS A 230 -14.19 0.54 6.25
N GLU A 231 -13.29 1.08 7.07
CA GLU A 231 -12.07 1.72 6.57
C GLU A 231 -11.10 0.71 5.94
N ILE A 232 -10.91 -0.46 6.57
CA ILE A 232 -10.12 -1.57 6.02
C ILE A 232 -10.75 -2.05 4.69
N GLU A 233 -12.07 -2.27 4.65
CA GLU A 233 -12.78 -2.66 3.44
C GLU A 233 -12.51 -1.68 2.28
N LYS A 234 -12.67 -0.37 2.54
CA LYS A 234 -12.41 0.67 1.53
C LYS A 234 -10.95 0.72 1.08
N LEU A 235 -10.01 0.55 2.02
CA LEU A 235 -8.58 0.58 1.73
C LEU A 235 -8.19 -0.57 0.79
N PHE A 236 -8.58 -1.79 1.14
CA PHE A 236 -8.27 -2.97 0.34
C PHE A 236 -9.02 -2.98 -0.99
N ALA A 237 -10.28 -2.55 -1.02
CA ALA A 237 -11.02 -2.41 -2.27
C ALA A 237 -10.31 -1.44 -3.24
N LYS A 238 -9.75 -0.34 -2.71
CA LYS A 238 -8.94 0.58 -3.49
C LYS A 238 -7.63 -0.06 -3.98
N PHE A 239 -6.92 -0.82 -3.15
CA PHE A 239 -5.70 -1.49 -3.58
C PHE A 239 -5.96 -2.51 -4.69
N VAL A 240 -7.02 -3.32 -4.56
CA VAL A 240 -7.46 -4.23 -5.63
C VAL A 240 -7.75 -3.44 -6.89
N TYR A 241 -8.53 -2.35 -6.78
CA TYR A 241 -8.86 -1.51 -7.92
C TYR A 241 -7.61 -0.96 -8.63
N ASP A 242 -6.67 -0.39 -7.88
CA ASP A 242 -5.45 0.21 -8.44
C ASP A 242 -4.57 -0.85 -9.13
N ILE A 243 -4.40 -2.02 -8.51
CA ILE A 243 -3.61 -3.14 -9.07
C ILE A 243 -4.24 -3.68 -10.35
N PHE A 244 -5.54 -3.98 -10.34
CA PHE A 244 -6.22 -4.53 -11.52
C PHE A 244 -6.38 -3.49 -12.63
N SER A 245 -6.57 -2.20 -12.29
CA SER A 245 -6.61 -1.12 -13.29
C SER A 245 -5.29 -1.01 -14.05
N GLN A 246 -4.16 -1.08 -13.33
CA GLN A 246 -2.85 -1.05 -13.98
C GLN A 246 -2.65 -2.27 -14.89
N LYS A 247 -2.98 -3.48 -14.41
CA LYS A 247 -2.87 -4.70 -15.20
C LYS A 247 -3.77 -4.71 -16.43
N MET A 248 -4.98 -4.16 -16.32
CA MET A 248 -5.88 -4.00 -17.46
C MET A 248 -5.32 -3.02 -18.48
N LEU A 249 -4.79 -1.87 -18.06
CA LEU A 249 -4.11 -0.95 -18.98
C LEU A 249 -2.96 -1.64 -19.71
N ASP A 250 -2.17 -2.44 -19.01
CA ASP A 250 -1.01 -3.12 -19.58
C ASP A 250 -1.40 -4.26 -20.55
N ASN A 251 -2.50 -4.97 -20.29
CA ASN A 251 -2.93 -6.14 -21.08
C ASN A 251 -3.92 -5.81 -22.21
N ILE A 252 -4.91 -4.94 -21.96
CA ILE A 252 -6.01 -4.62 -22.91
C ILE A 252 -6.08 -3.13 -23.31
N GLY A 253 -5.31 -2.24 -22.66
CA GLY A 253 -5.15 -0.84 -23.08
C GLY A 253 -6.26 0.12 -22.62
N PHE A 254 -7.25 -0.33 -21.86
CA PHE A 254 -8.30 0.51 -21.28
C PHE A 254 -8.76 0.00 -19.91
N ILE A 255 -9.49 0.85 -19.18
CA ILE A 255 -10.06 0.53 -17.86
C ILE A 255 -11.59 0.66 -17.95
N VAL A 256 -12.31 -0.23 -17.28
CA VAL A 256 -13.75 -0.08 -17.02
C VAL A 256 -13.96 0.22 -15.53
N ASP A 257 -15.10 0.79 -15.16
CA ASP A 257 -15.40 0.95 -13.72
C ASP A 257 -15.85 -0.40 -13.13
N PHE A 258 -15.06 -0.90 -12.19
CA PHE A 258 -15.36 -2.12 -11.42
C PHE A 258 -15.21 -1.88 -9.91
N LYS A 259 -15.32 -0.63 -9.45
CA LYS A 259 -15.16 -0.28 -8.04
C LYS A 259 -16.11 -1.06 -7.13
N LYS A 260 -17.38 -1.20 -7.53
CA LYS A 260 -18.39 -1.97 -6.79
C LYS A 260 -18.02 -3.45 -6.68
N ALA A 261 -17.40 -4.02 -7.71
CA ALA A 261 -16.91 -5.40 -7.66
C ALA A 261 -15.82 -5.57 -6.60
N CYS A 262 -14.84 -4.65 -6.55
CA CYS A 262 -13.80 -4.69 -5.52
C CYS A 262 -14.38 -4.56 -4.10
N GLU A 263 -15.33 -3.65 -3.90
CA GLU A 263 -16.00 -3.46 -2.61
C GLU A 263 -16.74 -4.75 -2.18
N THR A 264 -17.49 -5.38 -3.10
CA THR A 264 -18.15 -6.67 -2.84
C THR A 264 -17.15 -7.77 -2.47
N ILE A 265 -16.10 -7.96 -3.26
CA ILE A 265 -15.15 -9.08 -3.08
C ILE A 265 -14.41 -8.94 -1.75
N ILE A 266 -13.97 -7.71 -1.42
CA ILE A 266 -13.31 -7.45 -0.13
C ILE A 266 -14.28 -7.57 1.03
N ASN A 267 -15.53 -7.12 0.88
CA ASN A 267 -16.54 -7.31 1.92
C ASN A 267 -16.83 -8.80 2.17
N TYR A 268 -16.98 -9.59 1.10
CA TYR A 268 -17.09 -11.05 1.17
C TYR A 268 -15.92 -11.66 1.93
N SER A 269 -14.68 -11.28 1.59
CA SER A 269 -13.49 -11.82 2.23
C SER A 269 -13.40 -11.44 3.72
N LEU A 270 -13.80 -10.21 4.07
CA LEU A 270 -13.86 -9.72 5.45
C LEU A 270 -14.95 -10.41 6.27
N ASN A 271 -16.11 -10.71 5.70
CA ASN A 271 -17.22 -11.34 6.41
C ASN A 271 -16.92 -12.78 6.85
N LYS A 272 -15.90 -13.43 6.27
CA LYS A 272 -15.38 -14.72 6.74
C LYS A 272 -14.71 -14.64 8.12
N ILE A 273 -14.39 -13.43 8.59
CA ILE A 273 -13.71 -13.21 9.86
C ILE A 273 -14.74 -13.17 10.99
N GLU A 274 -14.85 -14.29 11.68
CA GLU A 274 -15.78 -14.49 12.81
C GLU A 274 -15.49 -13.61 14.03
N SER A 275 -14.24 -13.17 14.23
CA SER A 275 -13.84 -12.39 15.41
C SER A 275 -12.81 -11.30 15.09
N ASP A 276 -12.95 -10.14 15.73
CA ASP A 276 -12.14 -8.95 15.44
C ASP A 276 -10.63 -9.13 15.75
N ASP A 277 -10.29 -10.02 16.68
CA ASP A 277 -8.90 -10.39 16.98
C ASP A 277 -8.16 -11.01 15.78
N LYS A 278 -8.91 -11.49 14.77
CA LYS A 278 -8.37 -12.07 13.53
C LYS A 278 -8.25 -11.06 12.39
N ILE A 279 -8.68 -9.80 12.57
CA ILE A 279 -8.55 -8.75 11.54
C ILE A 279 -7.09 -8.52 11.17
N GLY A 280 -6.17 -8.55 12.15
CA GLY A 280 -4.73 -8.42 11.86
C GLY A 280 -4.21 -9.54 10.94
N GLN A 281 -4.70 -10.77 11.10
CA GLN A 281 -4.32 -11.90 10.24
C GLN A 281 -4.90 -11.75 8.84
N PHE A 282 -6.14 -11.26 8.72
CA PHE A 282 -6.73 -10.92 7.43
C PHE A 282 -5.89 -9.88 6.70
N VAL A 283 -5.55 -8.76 7.36
CA VAL A 283 -4.75 -7.69 6.76
C VAL A 283 -3.43 -8.25 6.21
N LEU A 284 -2.72 -9.07 7.00
CA LEU A 284 -1.46 -9.70 6.57
C LEU A 284 -1.63 -10.68 5.40
N ARG A 285 -2.70 -11.50 5.42
CA ARG A 285 -3.04 -12.42 4.34
C ARG A 285 -3.35 -11.66 3.05
N GLU A 286 -4.23 -10.66 3.10
CA GLU A 286 -4.62 -9.87 1.95
C GLU A 286 -3.43 -9.11 1.37
N PHE A 287 -2.58 -8.51 2.21
CA PHE A 287 -1.36 -7.87 1.72
C PHE A 287 -0.44 -8.85 1.00
N SER A 288 -0.22 -10.03 1.58
CA SER A 288 0.62 -11.05 0.95
C SER A 288 0.03 -11.43 -0.42
N ARG A 289 -1.29 -11.62 -0.49
CA ARG A 289 -1.98 -11.92 -1.74
C ARG A 289 -1.88 -10.80 -2.78
N LEU A 290 -2.07 -9.55 -2.39
CA LEU A 290 -1.89 -8.41 -3.29
C LEU A 290 -0.46 -8.33 -3.83
N THR A 291 0.56 -8.63 -3.02
CA THR A 291 1.95 -8.66 -3.49
C THR A 291 2.20 -9.78 -4.49
N GLU A 292 1.59 -10.95 -4.31
CA GLU A 292 1.64 -12.04 -5.30
C GLU A 292 1.00 -11.59 -6.62
N ILE A 293 -0.22 -11.04 -6.55
CA ILE A 293 -0.97 -10.55 -7.71
C ILE A 293 -0.15 -9.54 -8.50
N VAL A 294 0.49 -8.56 -7.84
CA VAL A 294 1.30 -7.53 -8.52
C VAL A 294 2.34 -8.17 -9.46
N SER A 295 3.00 -9.24 -9.03
CA SER A 295 4.05 -9.93 -9.82
C SER A 295 3.52 -10.97 -10.82
N LYS A 296 2.23 -11.30 -10.79
CA LYS A 296 1.62 -12.31 -11.66
C LYS A 296 1.08 -11.69 -12.95
N ASP A 297 1.31 -12.32 -14.09
CA ASP A 297 0.64 -11.94 -15.33
C ASP A 297 -0.82 -12.40 -15.30
N ILE A 298 -1.75 -11.48 -15.59
CA ILE A 298 -3.19 -11.74 -15.64
C ILE A 298 -3.65 -11.47 -17.06
N ASP A 299 -4.19 -12.50 -17.71
CA ASP A 299 -4.81 -12.37 -19.02
C ASP A 299 -6.30 -12.07 -18.87
N PHE A 300 -6.75 -10.92 -19.38
CA PHE A 300 -8.14 -10.48 -19.32
C PHE A 300 -8.94 -10.89 -20.57
N ASN A 301 -8.30 -11.47 -21.59
CA ASN A 301 -8.95 -11.85 -22.85
C ASN A 301 -9.42 -13.31 -22.88
N ASN A 302 -8.97 -14.14 -21.95
CA ASN A 302 -9.33 -15.57 -21.93
C ASN A 302 -10.63 -15.82 -21.18
N GLU A 303 -11.34 -16.88 -21.57
CA GLU A 303 -12.43 -17.42 -20.75
C GLU A 303 -11.89 -17.98 -19.44
N ILE A 304 -12.71 -17.96 -18.39
CA ILE A 304 -12.42 -18.65 -17.15
C ILE A 304 -12.98 -20.07 -17.27
N GLU A 305 -12.10 -21.05 -17.13
CA GLU A 305 -12.43 -22.47 -17.14
C GLU A 305 -12.28 -23.08 -15.75
N PHE A 306 -13.25 -23.88 -15.32
CA PHE A 306 -13.17 -24.61 -14.07
C PHE A 306 -12.40 -25.91 -14.26
N GLU A 307 -11.46 -26.21 -13.36
CA GLU A 307 -10.75 -27.50 -13.37
C GLU A 307 -11.72 -28.67 -13.14
N THR A 308 -12.76 -28.44 -12.32
CA THR A 308 -13.87 -29.36 -12.08
C THR A 308 -15.14 -28.54 -11.88
N GLU A 309 -16.29 -29.07 -12.31
CA GLU A 309 -17.55 -28.34 -12.20
C GLU A 309 -17.95 -28.10 -10.73
N PRO A 310 -18.46 -26.90 -10.38
CA PRO A 310 -18.97 -26.60 -9.04
C PRO A 310 -20.13 -27.51 -8.64
N GLU A 311 -20.17 -27.92 -7.38
CA GLU A 311 -21.24 -28.76 -6.84
C GLU A 311 -21.94 -28.11 -5.65
N PHE A 312 -23.26 -28.07 -5.72
CA PHE A 312 -24.12 -27.46 -4.70
C PHE A 312 -25.04 -28.51 -4.07
N LYS A 313 -25.29 -28.37 -2.76
CA LYS A 313 -26.14 -29.31 -2.02
C LYS A 313 -27.61 -28.93 -2.08
N ASP A 314 -27.93 -27.66 -1.83
CA ASP A 314 -29.29 -27.15 -1.82
C ASP A 314 -29.75 -26.59 -3.18
N GLU A 315 -31.06 -26.52 -3.35
CA GLU A 315 -31.71 -26.12 -4.60
C GLU A 315 -31.43 -24.68 -4.99
N PHE A 316 -31.53 -23.74 -4.03
CA PHE A 316 -31.24 -22.32 -4.29
C PHE A 316 -29.82 -22.14 -4.84
N SER A 317 -28.82 -22.69 -4.14
CA SER A 317 -27.41 -22.59 -4.56
C SER A 317 -27.15 -23.27 -5.91
N LYS A 318 -27.82 -24.40 -6.21
CA LYS A 318 -27.74 -25.05 -7.54
C LYS A 318 -28.26 -24.13 -8.64
N ARG A 319 -29.40 -23.48 -8.41
CA ARG A 319 -30.08 -22.62 -9.39
C ARG A 319 -29.24 -21.38 -9.70
N ILE A 320 -28.88 -20.59 -8.68
CA ILE A 320 -28.09 -19.37 -8.89
C ILE A 320 -26.64 -19.67 -9.27
N GLY A 321 -26.07 -20.77 -8.78
CA GLY A 321 -24.73 -21.21 -9.16
C GLY A 321 -24.64 -21.60 -10.63
N GLY A 322 -25.66 -22.29 -11.15
CA GLY A 322 -25.80 -22.60 -12.59
C GLY A 322 -25.92 -21.32 -13.43
N LEU A 323 -26.78 -20.40 -13.01
CA LEU A 323 -26.97 -19.11 -13.66
C LEU A 323 -25.65 -18.31 -13.76
N PHE A 324 -24.93 -18.17 -12.64
CA PHE A 324 -23.67 -17.43 -12.62
C PHE A 324 -22.61 -18.12 -13.47
N ARG A 325 -22.58 -19.46 -13.48
CA ARG A 325 -21.67 -20.26 -14.30
C ARG A 325 -21.89 -20.04 -15.79
N GLU A 326 -23.14 -19.91 -16.23
CA GLU A 326 -23.51 -19.61 -17.60
C GLU A 326 -23.12 -18.17 -17.98
N ARG A 327 -23.33 -17.20 -17.08
CA ARG A 327 -23.04 -15.78 -17.33
C ARG A 327 -21.55 -15.42 -17.22
N LEU A 328 -20.76 -16.24 -16.53
CA LEU A 328 -19.37 -15.95 -16.15
C LEU A 328 -18.46 -15.50 -17.31
N ASN A 329 -18.65 -16.05 -18.52
CA ASN A 329 -17.87 -15.73 -19.72
C ASN A 329 -18.68 -14.98 -20.79
N THR A 330 -19.89 -14.51 -20.48
CA THR A 330 -20.77 -13.85 -21.47
C THR A 330 -20.39 -12.39 -21.71
N GLU A 331 -20.14 -11.65 -20.63
CA GLU A 331 -19.78 -10.23 -20.67
C GLU A 331 -18.53 -9.95 -19.84
N PHE A 332 -17.79 -8.91 -20.24
CA PHE A 332 -16.55 -8.52 -19.57
C PHE A 332 -16.72 -8.22 -18.07
N PRO A 333 -17.77 -7.52 -17.59
CA PRO A 333 -17.95 -7.26 -16.16
C PRO A 333 -18.13 -8.53 -15.32
N TRP A 334 -18.87 -9.52 -15.83
CA TRP A 334 -19.04 -10.83 -15.20
C TRP A 334 -17.70 -11.57 -15.09
N ASN A 335 -16.98 -11.63 -16.20
CA ASN A 335 -15.68 -12.26 -16.28
C ASN A 335 -14.66 -11.58 -15.35
N LEU A 336 -14.61 -10.25 -15.36
CA LEU A 336 -13.72 -9.46 -14.51
C LEU A 336 -14.02 -9.66 -13.03
N PHE A 337 -15.30 -9.69 -12.63
CA PHE A 337 -15.70 -9.93 -11.24
C PHE A 337 -15.12 -11.25 -10.72
N PHE A 338 -15.37 -12.35 -11.44
CA PHE A 338 -14.89 -13.67 -11.00
C PHE A 338 -13.39 -13.83 -11.14
N ARG A 339 -12.75 -13.18 -12.12
CA ARG A 339 -11.29 -13.15 -12.24
C ARG A 339 -10.65 -12.49 -11.02
N ILE A 340 -11.17 -11.33 -10.58
CA ILE A 340 -10.69 -10.67 -9.36
C ILE A 340 -10.96 -11.56 -8.14
N LEU A 341 -12.16 -12.16 -8.05
CA LEU A 341 -12.50 -13.05 -6.93
C LEU A 341 -11.49 -14.20 -6.79
N PHE A 342 -11.17 -14.90 -7.88
CA PHE A 342 -10.27 -16.06 -7.86
C PHE A 342 -8.80 -15.70 -7.63
N GLU A 343 -8.40 -14.47 -7.98
CA GLU A 343 -7.06 -13.98 -7.65
C GLU A 343 -6.95 -13.52 -6.20
N ILE A 344 -8.01 -12.97 -5.61
CA ILE A 344 -7.99 -12.52 -4.22
C ILE A 344 -8.19 -13.67 -3.24
N GLU A 345 -9.09 -14.59 -3.55
CA GLU A 345 -9.40 -15.68 -2.65
C GLU A 345 -8.33 -16.79 -2.68
N PRO A 346 -8.15 -17.51 -1.56
CA PRO A 346 -6.99 -18.39 -1.37
C PRO A 346 -7.18 -19.80 -1.96
N TYR A 347 -8.40 -20.18 -2.38
CA TYR A 347 -8.64 -21.51 -2.91
C TYR A 347 -8.47 -21.54 -4.44
N LYS A 348 -8.87 -22.64 -5.06
CA LYS A 348 -9.00 -22.73 -6.52
C LYS A 348 -10.36 -22.21 -6.95
N ASN A 349 -10.45 -21.77 -8.21
CA ASN A 349 -11.64 -21.19 -8.82
C ASN A 349 -12.96 -21.91 -8.47
N ARG A 350 -13.02 -23.25 -8.53
CA ARG A 350 -14.21 -24.01 -8.13
C ARG A 350 -14.65 -23.72 -6.70
N LYS A 351 -13.73 -23.83 -5.73
CA LYS A 351 -14.08 -23.72 -4.31
C LYS A 351 -14.43 -22.28 -3.93
N ASP A 352 -13.73 -21.32 -4.51
CA ASP A 352 -14.04 -19.90 -4.30
C ASP A 352 -15.40 -19.54 -4.88
N PHE A 353 -15.73 -20.06 -6.06
CA PHE A 353 -17.05 -19.90 -6.66
C PHE A 353 -18.15 -20.50 -5.79
N GLU A 354 -17.99 -21.76 -5.35
CA GLU A 354 -18.96 -22.42 -4.45
C GLU A 354 -19.17 -21.61 -3.16
N ASN A 355 -18.07 -21.21 -2.52
CA ASN A 355 -18.12 -20.45 -1.26
C ASN A 355 -18.78 -19.08 -1.45
N PHE A 356 -18.59 -18.43 -2.60
CA PHE A 356 -19.21 -17.14 -2.89
C PHE A 356 -20.72 -17.27 -3.10
N VAL A 357 -21.17 -18.33 -3.79
CA VAL A 357 -22.61 -18.64 -3.94
C VAL A 357 -23.27 -18.92 -2.59
N TYR A 358 -22.63 -19.72 -1.72
CA TYR A 358 -23.13 -19.94 -0.36
C TYR A 358 -23.16 -18.65 0.47
N TYR A 359 -22.18 -17.77 0.29
CA TYR A 359 -22.21 -16.46 0.93
C TYR A 359 -23.41 -15.61 0.48
N ILE A 360 -23.74 -15.61 -0.82
CA ILE A 360 -24.93 -14.92 -1.32
C ILE A 360 -26.18 -15.47 -0.64
N LYS A 361 -26.34 -16.80 -0.59
CA LYS A 361 -27.46 -17.45 0.11
C LYS A 361 -27.60 -17.00 1.56
N GLU A 362 -26.51 -17.02 2.32
CA GLU A 362 -26.51 -16.58 3.73
C GLU A 362 -26.73 -15.08 3.89
N THR A 363 -26.42 -14.27 2.86
CA THR A 363 -26.60 -12.83 2.88
C THR A 363 -28.04 -12.44 2.57
N VAL A 364 -28.66 -13.04 1.55
CA VAL A 364 -29.99 -12.63 1.07
C VAL A 364 -31.10 -12.99 2.05
N LEU A 365 -30.93 -14.00 2.90
CA LEU A 365 -31.90 -14.35 3.93
C LEU A 365 -31.18 -14.51 5.28
N ASP A 366 -31.45 -13.60 6.22
CA ASP A 366 -30.83 -13.63 7.56
C ASP A 366 -31.14 -14.92 8.33
N ARG A 367 -30.12 -15.48 8.98
CA ARG A 367 -30.23 -16.73 9.72
C ARG A 367 -31.23 -16.66 10.87
N LYS A 368 -31.28 -15.56 11.63
CA LYS A 368 -32.18 -15.44 12.77
C LYS A 368 -33.63 -15.38 12.31
N MET A 369 -33.90 -14.71 11.19
CA MET A 369 -35.24 -14.67 10.60
C MET A 369 -35.71 -16.05 10.14
N ARG A 370 -34.83 -16.85 9.52
CA ARG A 370 -35.14 -18.25 9.18
C ARG A 370 -35.46 -19.08 10.42
N GLU A 371 -34.69 -18.92 11.49
CA GLU A 371 -34.94 -19.59 12.78
C GLU A 371 -36.30 -19.17 13.38
N SER A 372 -36.67 -17.88 13.30
CA SER A 372 -37.97 -17.38 13.77
C SER A 372 -39.16 -17.92 12.98
N ILE A 373 -39.04 -18.06 11.66
CA ILE A 373 -40.08 -18.70 10.82
C ILE A 373 -40.27 -20.17 11.25
N ILE A 374 -39.18 -20.91 11.42
CA ILE A 374 -39.25 -22.32 11.85
C ILE A 374 -39.85 -22.44 13.26
N GLU A 375 -39.50 -21.55 14.19
CA GLU A 375 -40.07 -21.53 15.54
C GLU A 375 -41.58 -21.26 15.54
N LYS A 376 -42.06 -20.39 14.65
CA LYS A 376 -43.48 -20.01 14.55
C LYS A 376 -44.33 -21.08 13.84
N PHE A 377 -43.87 -21.60 12.72
CA PHE A 377 -44.67 -22.47 11.83
C PHE A 377 -44.32 -23.97 11.94
N GLY A 378 -43.24 -24.33 12.62
CA GLY A 378 -42.73 -25.69 12.68
C GLY A 378 -41.74 -26.00 11.55
N GLU A 379 -41.03 -27.14 11.66
CA GLU A 379 -39.91 -27.47 10.80
C GLU A 379 -40.31 -27.71 9.33
N GLU A 380 -41.38 -28.45 9.07
CA GLU A 380 -41.81 -28.73 7.68
C GLU A 380 -42.38 -27.48 6.99
N ASP A 381 -43.41 -26.86 7.57
CA ASP A 381 -44.07 -25.68 7.01
C ASP A 381 -43.12 -24.47 6.96
N GLY A 382 -42.32 -24.26 8.01
CA GLY A 382 -41.35 -23.17 8.05
C GLY A 382 -40.28 -23.29 6.97
N ASN A 383 -39.76 -24.50 6.71
CA ASN A 383 -38.81 -24.72 5.62
C ASN A 383 -39.46 -24.52 4.24
N SER A 384 -40.75 -24.86 4.08
CA SER A 384 -41.50 -24.59 2.85
C SER A 384 -41.61 -23.08 2.58
N ILE A 385 -41.98 -22.29 3.59
CA ILE A 385 -42.05 -20.82 3.47
C ILE A 385 -40.67 -20.23 3.11
N ILE A 386 -39.61 -20.67 3.78
CA ILE A 386 -38.24 -20.21 3.49
C ILE A 386 -37.84 -20.57 2.05
N HIS A 387 -38.20 -21.76 1.58
CA HIS A 387 -37.95 -22.19 0.20
C HIS A 387 -38.68 -21.31 -0.82
N GLU A 388 -39.93 -20.93 -0.57
CA GLU A 388 -40.68 -20.02 -1.44
C GLU A 388 -40.00 -18.64 -1.54
N ILE A 389 -39.52 -18.09 -0.41
CA ILE A 389 -38.81 -16.81 -0.41
C ILE A 389 -37.48 -16.91 -1.18
N TYR A 390 -36.72 -17.99 -1.00
CA TYR A 390 -35.51 -18.24 -1.79
C TYR A 390 -35.82 -18.39 -3.29
N THR A 391 -36.94 -19.03 -3.63
CA THR A 391 -37.36 -19.23 -5.02
C THR A 391 -37.63 -17.89 -5.69
N GLU A 392 -38.28 -16.96 -4.98
CA GLU A 392 -38.56 -15.62 -5.52
C GLU A 392 -37.28 -14.80 -5.72
N VAL A 393 -36.34 -14.86 -4.78
CA VAL A 393 -35.01 -14.22 -4.95
C VAL A 393 -34.24 -14.84 -6.13
N ALA A 394 -34.37 -16.15 -6.36
CA ALA A 394 -33.76 -16.81 -7.51
C ALA A 394 -34.40 -16.38 -8.84
N ASN A 395 -35.73 -16.20 -8.88
CA ASN A 395 -36.44 -15.65 -10.05
C ASN A 395 -35.91 -14.26 -10.41
N LEU A 396 -35.79 -13.37 -9.41
CA LEU A 396 -35.22 -12.04 -9.60
C LEU A 396 -33.82 -12.07 -10.24
N PHE A 397 -32.94 -12.97 -9.78
CA PHE A 397 -31.60 -13.10 -10.35
C PHE A 397 -31.61 -13.62 -11.79
N GLU A 398 -32.57 -14.48 -12.16
CA GLU A 398 -32.74 -14.94 -13.54
C GLU A 398 -33.18 -13.80 -14.47
N ASP A 399 -34.07 -12.92 -14.01
CA ASP A 399 -34.61 -11.81 -14.81
C ASP A 399 -33.58 -10.70 -15.07
N ILE A 400 -32.67 -10.44 -14.13
CA ILE A 400 -31.66 -9.39 -14.26
C ILE A 400 -30.36 -9.98 -14.83
N ASN A 401 -29.92 -9.48 -15.98
CA ASN A 401 -28.73 -10.00 -16.66
C ASN A 401 -27.40 -9.43 -16.16
N GLY A 402 -27.39 -8.22 -15.60
CA GLY A 402 -26.15 -7.52 -15.26
C GLY A 402 -25.47 -8.04 -14.00
N VAL A 403 -24.15 -7.85 -13.92
CA VAL A 403 -23.32 -8.30 -12.79
C VAL A 403 -23.65 -7.57 -11.48
N GLU A 404 -24.45 -6.49 -11.54
CA GLU A 404 -24.90 -5.74 -10.39
C GLU A 404 -25.71 -6.54 -9.37
N ILE A 405 -26.28 -7.69 -9.75
CA ILE A 405 -26.92 -8.61 -8.80
C ILE A 405 -25.93 -9.15 -7.75
N LEU A 406 -24.63 -9.16 -8.06
CA LEU A 406 -23.57 -9.56 -7.13
C LEU A 406 -23.13 -8.42 -6.21
N TYR A 407 -23.54 -7.18 -6.47
CA TYR A 407 -23.02 -6.04 -5.72
C TYR A 407 -23.57 -5.99 -4.30
N LYS A 408 -22.68 -5.75 -3.33
CA LYS A 408 -23.00 -5.71 -1.89
C LYS A 408 -24.23 -4.87 -1.59
N GLN A 409 -24.31 -3.67 -2.16
CA GLN A 409 -25.43 -2.76 -1.93
C GLN A 409 -26.78 -3.35 -2.36
N ASN A 410 -26.80 -4.13 -3.44
CA ASN A 410 -28.02 -4.77 -3.95
C ASN A 410 -28.35 -6.02 -3.13
N LEU A 411 -27.35 -6.83 -2.77
CA LEU A 411 -27.54 -7.96 -1.84
C LEU A 411 -28.07 -7.50 -0.47
N GLU A 412 -27.56 -6.38 0.06
CA GLU A 412 -28.04 -5.78 1.32
C GLU A 412 -29.49 -5.29 1.20
N LYS A 413 -29.88 -4.68 0.07
CA LYS A 413 -31.28 -4.28 -0.17
C LYS A 413 -32.20 -5.50 -0.23
N ILE A 414 -31.80 -6.56 -0.95
CA ILE A 414 -32.56 -7.83 -1.01
C ILE A 414 -32.73 -8.40 0.39
N ALA A 415 -31.64 -8.44 1.17
CA ALA A 415 -31.66 -8.93 2.56
C ALA A 415 -32.64 -8.14 3.45
N VAL A 416 -32.70 -6.82 3.31
CA VAL A 416 -33.67 -5.99 4.04
C VAL A 416 -35.10 -6.35 3.65
N ILE A 417 -35.39 -6.48 2.35
CA ILE A 417 -36.75 -6.80 1.87
C ILE A 417 -37.16 -8.21 2.30
N THR A 418 -36.28 -9.20 2.20
CA THR A 418 -36.59 -10.56 2.64
C THR A 418 -36.78 -10.62 4.16
N SER A 419 -35.98 -9.89 4.94
CA SER A 419 -36.18 -9.75 6.38
C SER A 419 -37.52 -9.11 6.73
N ASP A 420 -37.93 -8.05 6.01
CA ASP A 420 -39.23 -7.42 6.21
C ASP A 420 -40.38 -8.39 5.90
N VAL A 421 -40.28 -9.17 4.82
CA VAL A 421 -41.28 -10.17 4.44
C VAL A 421 -41.34 -11.29 5.47
N MET A 422 -40.20 -11.82 5.92
CA MET A 422 -40.16 -12.84 6.97
C MET A 422 -40.74 -12.32 8.29
N TYR A 423 -40.39 -11.09 8.68
CA TYR A 423 -40.93 -10.45 9.88
C TYR A 423 -42.45 -10.26 9.78
N PHE A 424 -42.94 -9.73 8.66
CA PHE A 424 -44.38 -9.58 8.40
C PHE A 424 -45.10 -10.92 8.48
N THR A 425 -44.52 -11.99 7.92
CA THR A 425 -45.08 -13.33 7.96
C THR A 425 -45.22 -13.85 9.39
N VAL A 426 -44.19 -13.66 10.23
CA VAL A 426 -44.23 -14.11 11.64
C VAL A 426 -45.26 -13.33 12.47
N GLU A 427 -45.40 -12.03 12.23
CA GLU A 427 -46.30 -11.14 13.00
C GLU A 427 -47.77 -11.27 12.60
N ASN A 428 -48.07 -11.56 11.32
CA ASN A 428 -49.44 -11.46 10.79
C ASN A 428 -50.14 -12.80 10.53
N TYR A 429 -49.41 -13.92 10.55
CA TYR A 429 -50.01 -15.24 10.37
C TYR A 429 -49.73 -16.14 11.57
N GLU A 430 -50.77 -16.74 12.14
CA GLU A 430 -50.64 -17.62 13.30
C GLU A 430 -50.28 -19.06 12.92
N ASN A 431 -50.60 -19.47 11.70
CA ASN A 431 -50.38 -20.84 11.20
C ASN A 431 -50.27 -20.87 9.66
N CYS A 432 -49.84 -22.02 9.14
CA CYS A 432 -49.62 -22.23 7.70
C CYS A 432 -50.89 -22.02 6.85
N ILE A 433 -52.08 -22.31 7.38
CA ILE A 433 -53.35 -22.14 6.64
C ILE A 433 -53.64 -20.64 6.42
N GLU A 434 -53.41 -19.81 7.43
CA GLU A 434 -53.55 -18.35 7.31
C GLU A 434 -52.51 -17.75 6.36
N TYR A 435 -51.27 -18.24 6.42
CA TYR A 435 -50.22 -17.86 5.48
C TYR A 435 -50.63 -18.16 4.04
N GLU A 436 -51.06 -19.39 3.73
CA GLU A 436 -51.47 -19.78 2.38
C GLU A 436 -52.64 -18.94 1.85
N ALA A 437 -53.56 -18.51 2.72
CA ALA A 437 -54.66 -17.62 2.33
C ALA A 437 -54.19 -16.20 1.95
N GLY A 438 -53.13 -15.69 2.57
CA GLY A 438 -52.57 -14.35 2.32
C GLY A 438 -51.35 -14.32 1.39
N ARG A 439 -50.79 -15.50 1.07
CA ARG A 439 -49.53 -15.68 0.34
C ARG A 439 -49.48 -14.96 -0.99
N ALA A 440 -50.53 -15.06 -1.81
CA ALA A 440 -50.53 -14.46 -3.15
C ALA A 440 -50.38 -12.92 -3.10
N GLU A 441 -51.04 -12.26 -2.15
CA GLU A 441 -50.93 -10.81 -1.98
C GLU A 441 -49.55 -10.42 -1.42
N LEU A 442 -49.02 -11.21 -0.48
CA LEU A 442 -47.69 -11.01 0.08
C LEU A 442 -46.62 -11.09 -1.00
N PHE A 443 -46.64 -12.14 -1.82
CA PHE A 443 -45.64 -12.35 -2.87
C PHE A 443 -45.76 -11.33 -3.99
N ALA A 444 -46.96 -10.88 -4.36
CA ALA A 444 -47.10 -9.80 -5.34
C ALA A 444 -46.37 -8.52 -4.90
N LYS A 445 -46.52 -8.12 -3.62
CA LYS A 445 -45.79 -6.97 -3.05
C LYS A 445 -44.30 -7.25 -2.87
N PHE A 446 -43.94 -8.50 -2.60
CA PHE A 446 -42.54 -8.89 -2.45
C PHE A 446 -41.78 -8.79 -3.77
N THR A 447 -42.33 -9.36 -4.85
CA THR A 447 -41.76 -9.30 -6.20
C THR A 447 -41.59 -7.85 -6.66
N GLU A 448 -42.63 -7.02 -6.52
CA GLU A 448 -42.56 -5.59 -6.88
C GLU A 448 -41.42 -4.86 -6.15
N ARG A 449 -41.30 -5.07 -4.83
CA ARG A 449 -40.20 -4.47 -4.04
C ARG A 449 -38.81 -4.96 -4.44
N LEU A 450 -38.70 -6.21 -4.92
CA LEU A 450 -37.44 -6.78 -5.37
C LEU A 450 -37.02 -6.22 -6.73
N GLU A 451 -37.96 -6.07 -7.67
CA GLU A 451 -37.74 -5.48 -8.99
C GLU A 451 -37.30 -4.01 -8.87
N ASP A 452 -37.92 -3.23 -7.98
CA ASP A 452 -37.59 -1.83 -7.65
C ASP A 452 -36.12 -1.60 -7.23
N ILE A 453 -35.37 -2.65 -6.90
CA ILE A 453 -33.94 -2.53 -6.55
C ILE A 453 -33.09 -2.16 -7.79
N PHE A 454 -33.52 -2.62 -8.97
CA PHE A 454 -32.75 -2.62 -10.21
C PHE A 454 -33.34 -1.73 -11.31
N ASP A 455 -34.57 -1.23 -11.11
CA ASP A 455 -35.14 -0.09 -11.84
C ASP A 455 -34.52 1.26 -11.39
#